data_AF-A0A2P6PLX5-F1
#
_entry.id   AF-A0A2P6PLX5-F1
#
_cell.length_a   1.000
_cell.length_b   1.000
_cell.length_c   1.000
_cell.angle_alpha   90.00
_cell.angle_beta   90.00
_cell.angle_gamma   90.00
#
_symmetry.space_group_name_H-M   'P 1'
#
loop_
_entity.id
_entity.type
_entity.pdbx_description
1 polymer ?
#
loop_
_entity_poly.entity_id
_entity_poly.type
_entity_poly.pdbx_seq_one_letter_code
_entity_poly.pdbx_strand_id
1 'polypeptide(L)'
;MHAPAPALVDVRWIVSLVSQSVCDQPGAVCQDPRFIGGDDITFYFHSKKNHNFCPLSDSNLHINAHFIGKRNANMKRDFTWVQSIAILFGKHQLFIGAQKTTTWDDSVDRLALSFDGELITLWESEGARWQSESFPHVSFVRVGDTNNVMVKVEGKFRITARVVPITEEDSRVHNYGVTKDDALAHLDLGFKFFSLSNRVNGVLGQTYRPDYVSRVKIGANMPVMGGDREFQTSGLFAADCAIARFNGASDSENEGSVEGLEFPSLNCASGIDGRGVVCKRYMRHCSICMS
;
A
#
# COMPACT_ATOMS: atom_id res chain seq x y z
N MET A 1 -18.81 24.66 -6.68
CA MET A 1 -17.46 24.06 -6.63
C MET A 1 -17.64 22.55 -6.63
N HIS A 2 -17.34 21.88 -7.75
CA HIS A 2 -17.35 20.41 -7.79
C HIS A 2 -16.11 19.92 -7.04
N ALA A 3 -16.30 19.11 -5.99
CA ALA A 3 -15.22 18.32 -5.44
C ALA A 3 -14.77 17.32 -6.53
N PRO A 4 -13.47 17.19 -6.82
CA PRO A 4 -13.00 16.19 -7.77
C PRO A 4 -13.34 14.80 -7.23
N ALA A 5 -13.85 13.93 -8.11
CA ALA A 5 -14.04 12.52 -7.78
C ALA A 5 -12.70 11.90 -7.35
N PRO A 6 -12.67 11.03 -6.32
CA PRO A 6 -11.45 10.34 -5.94
C PRO A 6 -10.96 9.52 -7.14
N ALA A 7 -9.76 9.84 -7.63
CA ALA A 7 -9.14 9.08 -8.70
C ALA A 7 -8.83 7.67 -8.18
N LEU A 8 -9.25 6.64 -8.93
CA LEU A 8 -8.77 5.28 -8.74
C LEU A 8 -7.26 5.29 -9.04
N VAL A 9 -6.42 5.14 -8.02
CA VAL A 9 -4.97 5.09 -8.21
C VAL A 9 -4.49 3.65 -8.07
N ASP A 10 -4.22 3.01 -9.21
CA ASP A 10 -3.46 1.76 -9.26
C ASP A 10 -2.01 2.04 -8.83
N VAL A 11 -1.55 1.34 -7.81
CA VAL A 11 -0.17 1.45 -7.34
C VAL A 11 0.46 0.07 -7.45
N ARG A 12 1.78 0.05 -7.56
CA ARG A 12 2.60 -1.10 -7.19
C ARG A 12 3.72 -0.56 -6.33
N TRP A 13 3.77 -1.02 -5.09
CA TRP A 13 5.08 -1.19 -4.51
C TRP A 13 5.63 -2.47 -5.12
N ILE A 14 6.92 -2.48 -5.40
CA ILE A 14 7.66 -3.68 -5.72
C ILE A 14 8.86 -3.58 -4.79
N VAL A 15 8.75 -4.22 -3.64
CA VAL A 15 9.92 -4.48 -2.77
C VAL A 15 10.44 -5.88 -3.14
N SER A 16 10.54 -6.14 -4.45
CA SER A 16 11.11 -7.37 -4.99
C SER A 16 12.56 -7.12 -5.34
N LEU A 17 13.45 -7.78 -4.59
CA LEU A 17 14.79 -8.09 -5.05
C LEU A 17 14.63 -9.11 -6.17
N VAL A 18 14.80 -8.63 -7.40
CA VAL A 18 14.83 -9.48 -8.57
C VAL A 18 16.16 -10.22 -8.55
N SER A 19 16.13 -11.55 -8.51
CA SER A 19 17.34 -12.37 -8.55
C SER A 19 18.14 -12.13 -9.84
N GLN A 20 19.45 -12.37 -9.75
CA GLN A 20 20.43 -12.05 -10.81
C GLN A 20 20.06 -12.59 -12.21
N SER A 21 19.35 -13.72 -12.32
CA SER A 21 18.96 -14.30 -13.62
C SER A 21 17.87 -13.51 -14.36
N VAL A 22 17.14 -12.64 -13.67
CA VAL A 22 16.12 -11.74 -14.25
C VAL A 22 16.68 -10.31 -14.42
N CYS A 23 17.86 -10.03 -13.85
CA CYS A 23 18.57 -8.75 -13.96
C CYS A 23 19.22 -8.48 -15.32
N ASP A 24 19.42 -9.51 -16.13
CA ASP A 24 20.03 -9.40 -17.46
C ASP A 24 19.05 -8.98 -18.57
N GLN A 25 17.78 -8.70 -18.22
CA GLN A 25 16.76 -8.23 -19.16
C GLN A 25 16.81 -6.71 -19.33
N PRO A 26 16.75 -6.17 -20.56
CA PRO A 26 16.63 -4.73 -20.78
C PRO A 26 15.41 -4.16 -20.05
N GLY A 27 15.63 -3.26 -19.08
CA GLY A 27 14.58 -2.67 -18.25
C GLY A 27 14.39 -3.33 -16.87
N ALA A 28 15.09 -4.43 -16.58
CA ALA A 28 15.20 -4.96 -15.22
C ALA A 28 16.20 -4.13 -14.42
N VAL A 29 15.82 -3.72 -13.21
CA VAL A 29 16.68 -2.90 -12.35
C VAL A 29 16.90 -3.68 -11.06
N CYS A 30 18.15 -4.05 -10.77
CA CYS A 30 18.53 -4.88 -9.63
C CYS A 30 19.31 -4.07 -8.60
N GLN A 31 18.55 -3.40 -7.74
CA GLN A 31 19.04 -2.48 -6.71
C GLN A 31 18.14 -2.56 -5.47
N ASP A 32 18.64 -2.00 -4.35
CA ASP A 32 18.08 -1.93 -2.98
C ASP A 32 16.54 -1.72 -2.91
N PRO A 33 15.88 -2.02 -1.77
CA PRO A 33 14.46 -1.73 -1.56
C PRO A 33 14.11 -0.29 -1.94
N ARG A 34 13.14 -0.15 -2.84
CA ARG A 34 12.76 1.14 -3.41
C ARG A 34 11.26 1.33 -3.38
N PHE A 35 10.86 2.59 -3.45
CA PHE A 35 9.49 3.02 -3.59
C PHE A 35 9.25 3.42 -5.04
N ILE A 36 8.05 3.15 -5.53
CA ILE A 36 7.54 3.73 -6.78
C ILE A 36 6.46 4.72 -6.35
N GLY A 37 6.69 6.01 -6.62
CA GLY A 37 5.77 7.08 -6.28
C GLY A 37 4.49 7.04 -7.12
N GLY A 38 3.49 7.82 -6.71
CA GLY A 38 2.28 8.07 -7.51
C GLY A 38 2.55 8.85 -8.80
N ASP A 39 3.75 9.40 -8.95
CA ASP A 39 4.31 10.01 -10.15
C ASP A 39 5.11 9.02 -11.02
N ASP A 40 5.03 7.72 -10.74
CA ASP A 40 5.81 6.63 -11.35
C ASP A 40 7.33 6.76 -11.19
N ILE A 41 7.80 7.70 -10.36
CA ILE A 41 9.23 7.88 -10.10
C ILE A 41 9.67 6.88 -9.05
N THR A 42 10.71 6.13 -9.40
CA THR A 42 11.40 5.25 -8.46
C THR A 42 12.34 6.06 -7.57
N PHE A 43 12.28 5.84 -6.25
CA PHE A 43 13.17 6.47 -5.29
C PHE A 43 13.49 5.58 -4.09
N TYR A 44 14.57 5.92 -3.39
CA TYR A 44 15.04 5.26 -2.18
C TYR A 44 14.65 6.06 -0.95
N PHE A 45 14.32 5.34 0.12
CA PHE A 45 14.16 5.92 1.44
C PHE A 45 15.25 5.34 2.33
N HIS A 46 16.13 6.20 2.84
CA HIS A 46 17.13 5.80 3.81
C HIS A 46 16.46 5.68 5.18
N SER A 47 15.84 4.55 5.48
CA SER A 47 15.32 4.33 6.83
C SER A 47 16.43 3.85 7.77
N LYS A 48 16.08 3.68 9.05
CA LYS A 48 16.97 3.10 10.06
C LYS A 48 16.50 1.71 10.45
N LYS A 49 17.45 0.80 10.65
CA LYS A 49 17.18 -0.52 11.22
C LYS A 49 16.48 -0.39 12.58
N ASN A 50 15.53 -1.27 12.85
CA ASN A 50 14.76 -1.39 14.09
C ASN A 50 13.95 -0.13 14.44
N HIS A 51 13.53 0.63 13.44
CA HIS A 51 12.70 1.82 13.62
C HIS A 51 11.43 1.73 12.79
N ASN A 52 10.43 2.50 13.21
CA ASN A 52 9.14 2.60 12.53
C ASN A 52 9.08 3.94 11.79
N PHE A 53 8.53 3.93 10.59
CA PHE A 53 8.30 5.12 9.79
C PHE A 53 6.90 5.10 9.20
N CYS A 54 6.38 6.27 8.81
CA CYS A 54 5.07 6.44 8.19
C CYS A 54 5.21 6.66 6.65
N PRO A 55 5.20 5.59 5.84
CA PRO A 55 5.13 5.70 4.38
C PRO A 55 3.94 6.52 3.89
N LEU A 56 2.79 6.42 4.56
CA LEU A 56 1.57 7.08 4.13
C LEU A 56 0.76 7.54 5.33
N SER A 57 0.32 8.80 5.29
CA SER A 57 -0.67 9.34 6.21
C SER A 57 -1.62 10.26 5.48
N ASP A 58 -2.90 9.93 5.57
CA ASP A 58 -4.04 10.72 5.13
C ASP A 58 -5.06 10.83 6.27
N SER A 59 -6.15 11.58 6.10
CA SER A 59 -7.17 11.75 7.15
C SER A 59 -7.83 10.44 7.56
N ASN A 60 -8.08 9.54 6.61
CA ASN A 60 -8.82 8.29 6.82
C ASN A 60 -7.99 7.01 6.67
N LEU A 61 -6.68 7.14 6.45
CA LEU A 61 -5.74 6.04 6.24
C LEU A 61 -4.34 6.41 6.74
N HIS A 62 -3.75 5.58 7.58
CA HIS A 62 -2.36 5.70 8.01
C HIS A 62 -1.65 4.37 7.85
N ILE A 63 -0.44 4.38 7.33
CA ILE A 63 0.37 3.17 7.16
C ILE A 63 1.74 3.45 7.76
N ASN A 64 2.09 2.62 8.73
CA ASN A 64 3.43 2.55 9.29
C ASN A 64 4.12 1.28 8.85
N ALA A 65 5.44 1.34 8.74
CA ALA A 65 6.30 0.22 8.41
C ALA A 65 7.42 0.09 9.44
N HIS A 66 7.63 -1.13 9.94
CA HIS A 66 8.80 -1.49 10.72
C HIS A 66 9.92 -1.94 9.80
N PHE A 67 11.09 -1.30 9.93
CA PHE A 67 12.25 -1.64 9.12
C PHE A 67 13.24 -2.48 9.91
N ILE A 68 13.59 -3.63 9.35
CA ILE A 68 14.77 -4.40 9.75
C ILE A 68 15.95 -3.99 8.89
N GLY A 69 17.15 -4.40 9.26
CA GLY A 69 18.31 -4.05 8.46
C GLY A 69 19.60 -4.75 8.86
N LYS A 70 20.62 -4.52 8.05
CA LYS A 70 21.98 -4.99 8.28
C LYS A 70 22.97 -3.87 7.98
N ARG A 71 24.06 -3.87 8.76
CA ARG A 71 25.15 -2.93 8.62
C ARG A 71 26.45 -3.70 8.55
N ASN A 72 27.13 -3.57 7.43
CA ASN A 72 28.50 -4.07 7.28
C ASN A 72 29.47 -3.13 8.00
N ALA A 73 30.51 -3.66 8.64
CA ALA A 73 31.53 -2.90 9.38
C ALA A 73 32.21 -1.80 8.53
N ASN A 74 32.29 -2.03 7.21
CA ASN A 74 32.88 -1.08 6.26
C ASN A 74 31.89 -0.02 5.74
N MET A 75 30.63 -0.05 6.19
CA MET A 75 29.57 0.82 5.67
C MET A 75 29.09 1.86 6.68
N LYS A 76 28.85 3.07 6.16
CA LYS A 76 28.32 4.21 6.92
C LYS A 76 26.79 4.22 7.01
N ARG A 77 26.09 3.37 6.25
CA ARG A 77 24.62 3.31 6.16
C ARG A 77 24.09 1.91 6.47
N ASP A 78 22.85 1.85 6.95
CA ASP A 78 22.09 0.59 7.08
C ASP A 78 21.47 0.24 5.72
N PHE A 79 21.46 -1.04 5.37
CA PHE A 79 20.50 -1.57 4.41
C PHE A 79 19.25 -1.98 5.15
N THR A 80 18.10 -1.58 4.65
CA THR A 80 16.84 -1.71 5.38
C THR A 80 15.74 -2.30 4.52
N TRP A 81 14.96 -3.21 5.11
CA TRP A 81 13.82 -3.87 4.48
C TRP A 81 12.60 -3.75 5.38
N VAL A 82 11.40 -3.76 4.80
CA VAL A 82 10.16 -3.70 5.57
C VAL A 82 9.85 -5.09 6.13
N GLN A 83 9.87 -5.24 7.45
CA GLN A 83 9.49 -6.52 8.08
C GLN A 83 7.98 -6.60 8.30
N SER A 84 7.36 -5.49 8.68
CA SER A 84 5.93 -5.45 8.96
C SER A 84 5.34 -4.09 8.67
N ILE A 85 4.04 -4.07 8.44
CA ILE A 85 3.25 -2.86 8.31
C ILE A 85 2.04 -2.93 9.25
N ALA A 86 1.68 -1.77 9.79
CA ALA A 86 0.37 -1.55 10.40
C ALA A 86 -0.40 -0.55 9.57
N ILE A 87 -1.67 -0.86 9.33
CA ILE A 87 -2.61 -0.02 8.60
C ILE A 87 -3.73 0.39 9.53
N LEU A 88 -3.90 1.70 9.72
CA LEU A 88 -4.93 2.28 10.57
C LEU A 88 -5.96 2.98 9.68
N PHE A 89 -7.23 2.70 9.90
CA PHE A 89 -8.35 3.33 9.19
C PHE A 89 -9.59 3.36 10.08
N GLY A 90 -10.20 4.55 10.24
CA GLY A 90 -11.23 4.75 11.27
C GLY A 90 -10.73 4.29 12.64
N LYS A 91 -11.48 3.40 13.30
CA LYS A 91 -11.09 2.76 14.57
C LYS A 91 -10.29 1.46 14.42
N HIS A 92 -10.11 1.00 13.19
CA HIS A 92 -9.60 -0.33 12.88
C HIS A 92 -8.10 -0.34 12.63
N GLN A 93 -7.47 -1.47 12.93
CA GLN A 93 -6.04 -1.70 12.77
C GLN A 93 -5.79 -3.05 12.11
N LEU A 94 -5.03 -3.06 11.02
CA LEU A 94 -4.53 -4.27 10.37
C LEU A 94 -3.03 -4.38 10.57
N PHE A 95 -2.54 -5.61 10.74
CA PHE A 95 -1.12 -5.92 10.77
C PHE A 95 -0.79 -6.97 9.72
N ILE A 96 0.31 -6.75 9.02
CA ILE A 96 0.92 -7.74 8.12
C ILE A 96 2.41 -7.77 8.44
N GLY A 97 2.95 -8.96 8.70
CA GLY A 97 4.35 -9.13 9.07
C GLY A 97 4.99 -10.36 8.42
N ALA A 98 6.31 -10.27 8.23
CA ALA A 98 7.20 -11.38 7.93
C ALA A 98 7.77 -11.95 9.23
N GLN A 99 7.45 -13.21 9.52
CA GLN A 99 8.05 -13.94 10.64
C GLN A 99 9.55 -14.11 10.42
N LYS A 100 10.32 -13.94 11.50
CA LYS A 100 11.77 -14.16 11.47
C LYS A 100 12.06 -15.63 11.18
N THR A 101 13.12 -15.88 10.42
CA THR A 101 13.53 -17.24 10.10
C THR A 101 15.04 -17.33 10.04
N THR A 102 15.57 -18.51 10.34
CA THR A 102 17.00 -18.81 10.24
C THR A 102 17.33 -19.50 8.92
N THR A 103 16.38 -20.21 8.33
CA THR A 103 16.50 -20.89 7.05
C THR A 103 15.27 -20.60 6.19
N TRP A 104 15.46 -20.46 4.87
CA TRP A 104 14.35 -20.25 3.95
C TRP A 104 13.86 -21.58 3.35
N ASP A 105 12.55 -21.76 3.34
CA ASP A 105 11.83 -22.86 2.68
C ASP A 105 10.52 -22.27 2.17
N ASP A 106 10.32 -22.29 0.85
CA ASP A 106 9.12 -21.72 0.22
C ASP A 106 7.83 -22.41 0.69
N SER A 107 7.89 -23.67 1.16
CA SER A 107 6.73 -24.41 1.65
C SER A 107 6.31 -24.05 3.08
N VAL A 108 7.11 -23.27 3.80
CA VAL A 108 6.79 -22.85 5.18
C VAL A 108 6.20 -21.45 5.16
N ASP A 109 4.96 -21.30 5.65
CA ASP A 109 4.30 -20.00 5.75
C ASP A 109 4.93 -19.15 6.86
N ARG A 110 5.29 -17.91 6.51
CA ARG A 110 5.91 -16.93 7.40
C ARG A 110 5.10 -15.63 7.47
N LEU A 111 3.84 -15.66 7.06
CA LEU A 111 2.93 -14.55 7.25
C LEU A 111 2.50 -14.45 8.72
N ALA A 112 2.43 -13.23 9.23
CA ALA A 112 1.78 -12.91 10.48
C ALA A 112 0.71 -11.85 10.20
N LEU A 113 -0.55 -12.17 10.49
CA LEU A 113 -1.71 -11.36 10.14
C LEU A 113 -2.56 -11.12 11.38
N SER A 114 -3.02 -9.89 11.57
CA SER A 114 -4.05 -9.60 12.58
C SER A 114 -4.97 -8.47 12.15
N PHE A 115 -6.19 -8.49 12.68
CA PHE A 115 -7.17 -7.43 12.54
C PHE A 115 -7.72 -7.06 13.92
N ASP A 116 -7.67 -5.79 14.29
CA ASP A 116 -8.10 -5.26 15.60
C ASP A 116 -7.52 -6.02 16.80
N GLY A 117 -6.28 -6.50 16.66
CA GLY A 117 -5.56 -7.27 17.69
C GLY A 117 -5.84 -8.77 17.67
N GLU A 118 -6.81 -9.24 16.88
CA GLU A 118 -7.12 -10.66 16.72
C GLU A 118 -6.29 -11.29 15.60
N LEU A 119 -5.67 -12.43 15.87
CA LEU A 119 -4.86 -13.16 14.89
C LEU A 119 -5.74 -13.75 13.79
N ILE A 120 -5.34 -13.55 12.54
CA ILE A 120 -6.01 -14.14 11.39
C ILE A 120 -5.28 -15.42 10.99
N THR A 121 -6.02 -16.53 10.95
CA THR A 121 -5.51 -17.82 10.46
C THR A 121 -6.18 -18.13 9.11
N LEU A 122 -5.35 -18.41 8.10
CA LEU A 122 -5.78 -18.81 6.77
C LEU A 122 -5.16 -20.17 6.45
N TRP A 123 -5.98 -21.08 5.92
CA TRP A 123 -5.49 -22.34 5.35
C TRP A 123 -4.38 -22.06 4.32
N GLU A 124 -3.30 -22.84 4.35
CA GLU A 124 -2.15 -22.74 3.44
C GLU A 124 -2.51 -23.31 2.06
N SER A 125 -3.41 -22.61 1.36
CA SER A 125 -3.87 -22.97 0.04
C SER A 125 -4.23 -21.70 -0.73
N GLU A 126 -3.79 -21.61 -1.98
CA GLU A 126 -4.18 -20.53 -2.87
C GLU A 126 -5.70 -20.34 -2.91
N GLY A 127 -6.15 -19.09 -2.78
CA GLY A 127 -7.56 -18.76 -2.78
C GLY A 127 -8.27 -18.93 -1.43
N ALA A 128 -7.61 -19.45 -0.39
CA ALA A 128 -8.14 -19.45 0.97
C ALA A 128 -8.52 -18.01 1.39
N ARG A 129 -9.70 -17.85 1.98
CA ARG A 129 -10.27 -16.53 2.31
C ARG A 129 -10.59 -16.41 3.78
N TRP A 130 -10.40 -15.20 4.29
CA TRP A 130 -10.90 -14.75 5.58
C TRP A 130 -11.58 -13.41 5.36
N GLN A 131 -12.72 -13.21 6.03
CA GLN A 131 -13.47 -11.97 6.01
C GLN A 131 -13.87 -11.65 7.44
N SER A 132 -13.75 -10.39 7.84
CA SER A 132 -14.14 -9.99 9.19
C SER A 132 -15.65 -10.14 9.37
N GLU A 133 -16.06 -10.80 10.45
CA GLU A 133 -17.48 -10.91 10.82
C GLU A 133 -18.03 -9.58 11.34
N SER A 134 -17.21 -8.83 12.08
CA SER A 134 -17.59 -7.54 12.67
C SER A 134 -17.49 -6.36 11.70
N PHE A 135 -16.70 -6.49 10.64
CA PHE A 135 -16.53 -5.47 9.60
C PHE A 135 -16.34 -6.10 8.20
N PRO A 136 -17.43 -6.53 7.54
CA PRO A 136 -17.39 -7.33 6.30
C PRO A 136 -16.67 -6.70 5.09
N HIS A 137 -16.30 -5.43 5.16
CA HIS A 137 -15.52 -4.74 4.13
C HIS A 137 -14.02 -5.08 4.16
N VAL A 138 -13.54 -5.74 5.21
CA VAL A 138 -12.15 -6.23 5.34
C VAL A 138 -12.10 -7.71 4.94
N SER A 139 -11.23 -8.02 3.98
CA SER A 139 -10.98 -9.40 3.56
C SER A 139 -9.50 -9.67 3.27
N PHE A 140 -9.11 -10.91 3.49
CA PHE A 140 -7.79 -11.45 3.19
C PHE A 140 -7.97 -12.67 2.29
N VAL A 141 -7.15 -12.78 1.26
CA VAL A 141 -7.17 -13.89 0.30
C VAL A 141 -5.74 -14.32 0.04
N ARG A 142 -5.44 -15.60 0.18
CA ARG A 142 -4.14 -16.14 -0.24
C ARG A 142 -4.00 -16.09 -1.75
N VAL A 143 -2.87 -15.61 -2.23
CA VAL A 143 -2.52 -15.53 -3.67
C VAL A 143 -1.52 -16.65 -4.05
N GLY A 144 -1.03 -17.39 -3.07
CA GLY A 144 -0.32 -18.65 -3.24
C GLY A 144 -0.46 -19.48 -1.96
N ASP A 145 0.00 -20.72 -1.98
CA ASP A 145 -0.16 -21.64 -0.84
C ASP A 145 0.45 -21.06 0.45
N THR A 146 1.63 -20.46 0.34
CA THR A 146 2.39 -19.88 1.44
C THR A 146 2.85 -18.46 1.08
N ASN A 147 3.15 -17.67 2.10
CA ASN A 147 3.91 -16.43 2.02
C ASN A 147 3.31 -15.31 1.16
N ASN A 148 2.12 -15.46 0.56
CA ASN A 148 1.53 -14.45 -0.32
C ASN A 148 0.05 -14.22 -0.04
N VAL A 149 -0.29 -13.00 0.39
CA VAL A 149 -1.65 -12.61 0.75
C VAL A 149 -2.04 -11.30 0.07
N MET A 150 -3.30 -11.22 -0.33
CA MET A 150 -3.95 -10.00 -0.75
C MET A 150 -4.96 -9.57 0.32
N VAL A 151 -4.79 -8.36 0.84
CA VAL A 151 -5.68 -7.73 1.80
C VAL A 151 -6.46 -6.64 1.10
N LYS A 152 -7.78 -6.61 1.30
CA LYS A 152 -8.65 -5.58 0.72
C LYS A 152 -9.50 -4.98 1.83
N VAL A 153 -9.53 -3.64 1.87
CA VAL A 153 -10.55 -2.87 2.56
C VAL A 153 -11.35 -2.14 1.50
N GLU A 154 -12.62 -2.52 1.37
CA GLU A 154 -13.50 -1.98 0.35
C GLU A 154 -13.55 -0.45 0.37
N GLY A 155 -13.53 0.16 -0.81
CA GLY A 155 -13.52 1.62 -0.96
C GLY A 155 -12.22 2.33 -0.55
N LYS A 156 -11.29 1.66 0.15
CA LYS A 156 -10.06 2.30 0.68
C LYS A 156 -8.79 1.85 -0.02
N PHE A 157 -8.44 0.57 0.07
CA PHE A 157 -7.21 0.05 -0.53
C PHE A 157 -7.23 -1.46 -0.79
N ARG A 158 -6.25 -1.90 -1.59
CA ARG A 158 -5.85 -3.29 -1.76
C ARG A 158 -4.34 -3.39 -1.60
N ILE A 159 -3.86 -4.33 -0.80
CA ILE A 159 -2.45 -4.59 -0.56
C ILE A 159 -2.16 -6.03 -0.94
N THR A 160 -1.17 -6.27 -1.79
CA THR A 160 -0.53 -7.58 -1.94
C THR A 160 0.72 -7.57 -1.08
N ALA A 161 0.91 -8.58 -0.24
CA ALA A 161 2.06 -8.73 0.62
C ALA A 161 2.63 -10.13 0.44
N ARG A 162 3.90 -10.21 0.04
CA ARG A 162 4.64 -11.44 -0.11
C ARG A 162 5.84 -11.45 0.84
N VAL A 163 5.97 -12.49 1.65
CA VAL A 163 7.19 -12.70 2.44
C VAL A 163 8.26 -13.28 1.53
N VAL A 164 9.43 -12.64 1.50
CA VAL A 164 10.57 -13.07 0.69
C VAL A 164 11.85 -13.06 1.51
N PRO A 165 12.81 -13.96 1.24
CA PRO A 165 14.10 -13.95 1.89
C PRO A 165 15.01 -12.89 1.26
N ILE A 166 16.03 -12.49 1.99
CA ILE A 166 17.25 -11.94 1.38
C ILE A 166 18.15 -13.12 1.04
N THR A 167 18.47 -13.30 -0.23
CA THR A 167 19.28 -14.44 -0.68
C THR A 167 20.77 -14.18 -0.48
N GLU A 168 21.57 -15.26 -0.48
CA GLU A 168 23.03 -15.14 -0.51
C GLU A 168 23.52 -14.38 -1.74
N GLU A 169 22.81 -14.52 -2.86
CA GLU A 169 23.14 -13.82 -4.10
C GLU A 169 22.91 -12.32 -3.96
N ASP A 170 21.76 -11.90 -3.40
CA ASP A 170 21.50 -10.48 -3.11
C ASP A 170 22.58 -9.92 -2.18
N SER A 171 22.95 -10.70 -1.14
CA SER A 171 24.00 -10.35 -0.20
C SER A 171 25.37 -10.21 -0.86
N ARG A 172 25.71 -11.07 -1.82
CA ARG A 172 26.97 -11.04 -2.57
C ARG A 172 27.03 -9.84 -3.51
N VAL A 173 25.96 -9.54 -4.23
CA VAL A 173 25.89 -8.43 -5.20
C VAL A 173 25.95 -7.08 -4.49
N HIS A 174 25.21 -6.93 -3.39
CA HIS A 174 25.05 -5.65 -2.70
C HIS A 174 25.92 -5.52 -1.44
N ASN A 175 26.70 -6.56 -1.11
CA ASN A 175 27.58 -6.63 0.06
C ASN A 175 26.84 -6.41 1.39
N TYR A 176 25.62 -6.96 1.50
CA TYR A 176 24.80 -6.86 2.72
C TYR A 176 25.43 -7.58 3.92
N GLY A 177 26.22 -8.63 3.66
CA GLY A 177 26.83 -9.45 4.71
C GLY A 177 25.85 -10.41 5.39
N VAL A 178 24.76 -10.79 4.73
CA VAL A 178 23.86 -11.87 5.15
C VAL A 178 24.59 -13.21 5.10
N THR A 179 24.40 -14.03 6.14
CA THR A 179 24.95 -15.38 6.30
C THR A 179 23.82 -16.39 6.35
N LYS A 180 24.10 -17.68 6.16
CA LYS A 180 23.09 -18.76 6.21
C LYS A 180 22.26 -18.77 7.49
N ASP A 181 22.84 -18.37 8.62
CA ASP A 181 22.17 -18.37 9.92
C ASP A 181 21.33 -17.10 10.20
N ASP A 182 21.24 -16.18 9.24
CA ASP A 182 20.56 -14.88 9.36
C ASP A 182 19.71 -14.61 8.11
N ALA A 183 18.92 -15.61 7.68
CA ALA A 183 18.00 -15.47 6.56
C ALA A 183 16.88 -14.47 6.90
N LEU A 184 17.18 -13.18 6.70
CA LEU A 184 16.22 -12.11 6.93
C LEU A 184 15.05 -12.25 5.96
N ALA A 185 13.86 -12.49 6.50
CA ALA A 185 12.60 -12.43 5.76
C ALA A 185 12.02 -11.02 5.86
N HIS A 186 11.52 -10.50 4.74
CA HIS A 186 10.89 -9.19 4.65
C HIS A 186 9.68 -9.24 3.73
N LEU A 187 8.93 -8.13 3.68
CA LEU A 187 7.74 -7.99 2.87
C LEU A 187 8.08 -7.33 1.54
N ASP A 188 7.79 -8.06 0.46
CA ASP A 188 7.49 -7.50 -0.85
C ASP A 188 6.04 -7.03 -0.86
N LEU A 189 5.84 -5.71 -0.86
CA LEU A 189 4.53 -5.10 -0.76
C LEU A 189 4.13 -4.54 -2.11
N GLY A 190 2.83 -4.53 -2.40
CA GLY A 190 2.18 -3.85 -3.50
C GLY A 190 0.91 -3.19 -2.99
N PHE A 191 0.74 -1.88 -3.16
CA PHE A 191 -0.46 -1.17 -2.67
C PHE A 191 -1.31 -0.74 -3.85
N LYS A 192 -2.60 -0.52 -3.64
CA LYS A 192 -3.51 0.18 -4.55
C LYS A 192 -4.46 0.98 -3.67
N PHE A 193 -4.55 2.28 -3.90
CA PHE A 193 -5.37 3.16 -3.07
C PHE A 193 -6.57 3.67 -3.88
N PHE A 194 -7.74 3.65 -3.27
CA PHE A 194 -9.00 4.00 -3.94
C PHE A 194 -9.54 5.38 -3.51
N SER A 195 -9.12 5.89 -2.34
CA SER A 195 -9.73 7.06 -1.71
C SER A 195 -8.73 7.96 -0.99
N LEU A 196 -7.59 8.29 -1.62
CA LEU A 196 -6.64 9.26 -1.06
C LEU A 196 -7.15 10.69 -1.28
N SER A 197 -7.01 11.52 -0.25
CA SER A 197 -7.26 12.96 -0.33
C SER A 197 -6.09 13.70 -0.97
N ASN A 198 -6.35 14.92 -1.44
CA ASN A 198 -5.30 15.82 -1.95
C ASN A 198 -4.32 16.31 -0.85
N ARG A 199 -4.50 15.89 0.40
CA ARG A 199 -3.65 16.24 1.56
C ARG A 199 -2.81 15.06 2.06
N VAL A 200 -2.88 13.90 1.40
CA VAL A 200 -2.08 12.71 1.72
C VAL A 200 -0.58 13.07 1.80
N ASN A 201 0.10 12.51 2.78
CA ASN A 201 1.48 12.78 3.10
C ASN A 201 2.20 11.49 3.53
N GLY A 202 3.44 11.58 3.97
CA GLY A 202 4.32 10.45 4.21
C GLY A 202 5.34 10.30 3.09
N VAL A 203 6.36 9.48 3.33
CA VAL A 203 7.49 9.27 2.40
C VAL A 203 6.98 9.00 0.99
N LEU A 204 6.04 8.08 0.90
CA LEU A 204 5.36 7.74 -0.33
C LEU A 204 4.13 8.59 -0.55
N GLY A 205 3.29 8.76 0.48
CA GLY A 205 1.97 9.36 0.31
C GLY A 205 2.02 10.76 -0.33
N GLN A 206 3.05 11.57 -0.04
CA GLN A 206 3.21 12.88 -0.66
C GLN A 206 3.28 12.85 -2.20
N THR A 207 3.76 11.75 -2.80
CA THR A 207 3.88 11.58 -4.26
C THR A 207 2.52 11.43 -4.96
N TYR A 208 1.44 11.20 -4.21
CA TYR A 208 0.07 11.10 -4.72
C TYR A 208 -0.68 12.42 -4.74
N ARG A 209 -0.08 13.50 -4.22
CA ARG A 209 -0.74 14.80 -4.22
C ARG A 209 -0.73 15.40 -5.64
N PRO A 210 -1.84 16.01 -6.09
CA PRO A 210 -1.90 16.65 -7.42
C PRO A 210 -0.87 17.77 -7.62
N ASP A 211 -0.46 18.43 -6.54
CA ASP A 211 0.52 19.53 -6.53
C ASP A 211 1.92 19.07 -6.14
N TYR A 212 2.16 17.75 -6.06
CA TYR A 212 3.48 17.22 -5.79
C TYR A 212 4.41 17.48 -6.97
N VAL A 213 5.56 18.10 -6.68
CA VAL A 213 6.66 18.24 -7.62
C VAL A 213 7.83 17.46 -7.04
N SER A 214 8.25 16.44 -7.77
CA SER A 214 9.34 15.56 -7.34
C SER A 214 10.61 16.37 -7.12
N ARG A 215 11.18 16.24 -5.91
CA ARG A 215 12.44 16.92 -5.53
C ARG A 215 13.66 16.00 -5.68
N VAL A 216 13.43 14.74 -6.07
CA VAL A 216 14.52 13.81 -6.28
C VAL A 216 15.30 14.18 -7.54
N LYS A 217 16.61 13.94 -7.53
CA LYS A 217 17.45 14.21 -8.70
C LYS A 217 17.19 13.16 -9.78
N ILE A 218 16.28 13.48 -10.69
CA ILE A 218 15.97 12.65 -11.86
C ILE A 218 17.27 12.50 -12.68
N GLY A 219 17.74 11.26 -12.86
CA GLY A 219 19.02 10.93 -13.50
C GLY A 219 20.16 10.55 -12.55
N ALA A 220 19.98 10.67 -11.24
CA ALA A 220 20.88 10.02 -10.28
C ALA A 220 20.64 8.51 -10.27
N ASN A 221 21.70 7.72 -10.08
CA ASN A 221 21.57 6.25 -9.97
C ASN A 221 20.71 5.83 -8.76
N MET A 222 20.70 6.64 -7.70
CA MET A 222 19.98 6.39 -6.45
C MET A 222 19.28 7.69 -5.98
N PRO A 223 18.12 8.05 -6.56
CA PRO A 223 17.35 9.21 -6.10
C PRO A 223 16.79 8.94 -4.69
N VAL A 224 17.19 9.71 -3.69
CA VAL A 224 16.77 9.52 -2.29
C VAL A 224 15.71 10.54 -1.91
N MET A 225 14.68 10.11 -1.20
CA MET A 225 13.60 10.96 -0.70
C MET A 225 13.59 11.03 0.83
N GLY A 226 13.38 12.24 1.36
CA GLY A 226 13.10 12.46 2.78
C GLY A 226 14.33 12.48 3.70
N GLY A 227 14.05 12.66 4.98
CA GLY A 227 14.99 12.48 6.09
C GLY A 227 14.28 11.82 7.26
N ASP A 228 14.97 10.90 7.93
CA ASP A 228 14.41 9.90 8.84
C ASP A 228 13.49 10.51 9.91
N ARG A 229 13.86 11.69 10.42
CA ARG A 229 13.16 12.35 11.55
C ARG A 229 11.72 12.76 11.25
N GLU A 230 11.38 13.14 10.03
CA GLU A 230 10.04 13.66 9.73
C GLU A 230 9.00 12.54 9.66
N PHE A 231 9.44 11.35 9.26
CA PHE A 231 8.57 10.20 9.03
C PHE A 231 8.64 9.17 10.14
N GLN A 232 9.55 9.32 11.10
CA GLN A 232 9.68 8.39 12.21
C GLN A 232 8.43 8.43 13.11
N THR A 233 7.97 7.26 13.55
CA THR A 233 6.91 7.11 14.55
C THR A 233 7.45 6.52 15.85
N SER A 234 6.74 6.71 16.96
CA SER A 234 7.11 6.10 18.23
C SER A 234 6.87 4.59 18.26
N GLY A 235 5.95 4.10 17.42
CA GLY A 235 5.55 2.70 17.37
C GLY A 235 4.88 2.34 16.06
N LEU A 236 4.76 1.02 15.80
CA LEU A 236 4.15 0.52 14.58
C LEU A 236 2.67 0.93 14.48
N PHE A 237 1.92 0.90 15.58
CA PHE A 237 0.51 1.33 15.61
C PHE A 237 0.33 2.79 16.04
N ALA A 238 1.40 3.58 16.13
CA ALA A 238 1.32 4.98 16.53
C ALA A 238 1.21 5.91 15.31
N ALA A 239 0.11 6.65 15.19
CA ALA A 239 -0.09 7.63 14.12
C ALA A 239 0.51 9.01 14.47
N ASP A 240 1.77 9.05 14.89
CA ASP A 240 2.38 10.21 15.56
C ASP A 240 3.62 10.78 14.86
N CYS A 241 3.89 10.41 13.61
CA CYS A 241 4.96 11.06 12.85
C CYS A 241 4.66 12.56 12.64
N ALA A 242 5.70 13.37 12.45
CA ALA A 242 5.57 14.83 12.39
C ALA A 242 4.65 15.33 11.27
N ILE A 243 4.49 14.53 10.21
CA ILE A 243 3.65 14.83 9.05
C ILE A 243 2.25 14.20 9.14
N ALA A 244 1.91 13.54 10.24
CA ALA A 244 0.69 12.77 10.38
C ALA A 244 -0.55 13.64 10.07
N ARG A 245 -1.40 13.09 9.21
CA ARG A 245 -2.70 13.65 8.82
C ARG A 245 -3.86 12.82 9.32
N PHE A 246 -3.56 11.64 9.88
CA PHE A 246 -4.56 10.72 10.39
C PHE A 246 -5.22 11.30 11.62
N ASN A 247 -6.54 11.43 11.58
CA ASN A 247 -7.31 11.89 12.72
C ASN A 247 -8.28 10.82 13.23
N GLY A 248 -8.27 9.63 12.62
CA GLY A 248 -9.11 8.49 13.03
C GLY A 248 -10.60 8.83 13.05
N ALA A 249 -11.00 9.98 12.48
CA ALA A 249 -12.39 10.35 12.38
C ALA A 249 -13.04 9.20 11.64
N SER A 250 -14.04 8.59 12.29
CA SER A 250 -14.92 7.66 11.63
C SER A 250 -15.25 8.29 10.28
N ASP A 251 -15.13 7.51 9.22
CA ASP A 251 -16.18 7.63 8.22
C ASP A 251 -17.43 7.40 9.07
N SER A 252 -18.05 8.50 9.51
CA SER A 252 -19.38 8.48 10.07
C SER A 252 -20.13 7.49 9.22
N GLU A 253 -20.80 6.53 9.85
CA GLU A 253 -21.84 5.69 9.26
C GLU A 253 -22.83 6.60 8.54
N ASN A 254 -22.40 7.01 7.36
CA ASN A 254 -23.08 7.79 6.37
C ASN A 254 -22.92 6.96 5.10
N GLU A 255 -23.21 5.65 5.23
CA GLU A 255 -24.37 5.13 4.51
C GLU A 255 -25.61 5.94 4.90
N GLY A 256 -25.62 7.22 4.51
CA GLY A 256 -26.83 7.94 4.31
C GLY A 256 -27.46 7.24 3.14
N SER A 257 -28.49 6.45 3.43
CA SER A 257 -29.55 6.14 2.49
C SER A 257 -29.66 7.26 1.47
N VAL A 258 -29.40 6.95 0.20
CA VAL A 258 -29.86 7.81 -0.89
C VAL A 258 -31.37 7.58 -1.06
N GLU A 259 -32.13 7.78 0.02
CA GLU A 259 -33.53 8.11 -0.03
C GLU A 259 -33.61 9.58 0.39
N GLY A 260 -33.78 10.46 -0.60
CA GLY A 260 -34.01 11.88 -0.33
C GLY A 260 -33.26 12.89 -1.19
N LEU A 261 -32.57 12.49 -2.27
CA LEU A 261 -32.40 13.43 -3.39
C LEU A 261 -33.70 13.44 -4.18
N GLU A 262 -34.61 14.34 -3.81
CA GLU A 262 -35.62 14.84 -4.73
C GLU A 262 -34.90 15.46 -5.93
N PHE A 263 -34.68 14.64 -6.96
CA PHE A 263 -34.40 15.17 -8.28
C PHE A 263 -35.64 15.99 -8.70
N PRO A 264 -35.48 17.25 -9.13
CA PRO A 264 -36.61 18.00 -9.65
C PRO A 264 -37.25 17.21 -10.78
N SER A 265 -38.56 16.99 -10.69
CA SER A 265 -39.35 16.37 -11.75
C SER A 265 -39.17 17.16 -13.03
N LEU A 266 -38.58 16.53 -14.05
CA LEU A 266 -38.41 17.14 -15.37
C LEU A 266 -39.68 16.87 -16.18
N ASN A 267 -40.52 17.89 -16.32
CA ASN A 267 -41.66 17.84 -17.25
C ASN A 267 -41.16 17.87 -18.69
N CYS A 268 -41.29 16.75 -19.40
CA CYS A 268 -41.13 16.72 -20.84
C CYS A 268 -42.35 17.39 -21.49
N ALA A 269 -42.17 18.15 -22.57
CA ALA A 269 -43.26 18.81 -23.31
C ALA A 269 -44.31 17.84 -23.90
N SER A 270 -44.06 16.53 -23.78
CA SER A 270 -44.92 15.43 -24.24
C SER A 270 -45.84 14.86 -23.15
N GLY A 271 -45.75 15.34 -21.89
CA GLY A 271 -46.65 14.92 -20.79
C GLY A 271 -46.34 13.55 -20.16
N ILE A 272 -45.10 13.05 -20.24
CA ILE A 272 -44.67 11.77 -19.63
C ILE A 272 -43.57 12.06 -18.62
N ASP A 273 -43.74 11.55 -17.39
CA ASP A 273 -42.75 11.62 -16.31
C ASP A 273 -41.81 10.41 -16.35
N GLY A 274 -40.50 10.65 -16.24
CA GLY A 274 -39.48 9.60 -16.19
C GLY A 274 -38.31 9.97 -15.28
N ARG A 275 -37.72 8.96 -14.60
CA ARG A 275 -36.52 9.12 -13.77
C ARG A 275 -35.29 8.60 -14.53
N GLY A 276 -34.56 9.51 -15.19
CA GLY A 276 -33.19 9.25 -15.66
C GLY A 276 -32.97 9.46 -17.16
N VAL A 277 -31.69 9.65 -17.53
CA VAL A 277 -31.22 9.86 -18.91
C VAL A 277 -30.24 8.75 -19.28
N VAL A 278 -30.42 8.12 -20.44
CA VAL A 278 -29.51 7.09 -20.98
C VAL A 278 -28.79 7.64 -22.20
N CYS A 279 -27.46 7.61 -22.22
CA CYS A 279 -26.66 7.96 -23.41
C CYS A 279 -25.92 6.72 -23.94
N LYS A 280 -26.13 6.37 -25.22
CA LYS A 280 -25.37 5.29 -25.90
C LYS A 280 -24.05 5.83 -26.47
N ARG A 281 -23.01 5.00 -26.38
CA ARG A 281 -21.58 5.34 -26.53
C ARG A 281 -21.10 5.73 -27.94
N TYR A 282 -21.99 5.92 -28.91
CA TYR A 282 -21.61 6.27 -30.29
C TYR A 282 -22.62 7.24 -30.93
N MET A 283 -22.73 8.46 -30.40
CA MET A 283 -23.19 9.66 -31.12
C MET A 283 -22.92 10.89 -30.24
N ARG A 284 -22.43 12.00 -30.83
CA ARG A 284 -22.17 13.26 -30.10
C ARG A 284 -23.44 14.07 -29.80
N HIS A 285 -24.60 13.42 -29.63
CA HIS A 285 -25.87 14.03 -29.22
C HIS A 285 -26.63 13.02 -28.34
N CYS A 286 -26.93 13.37 -27.08
CA CYS A 286 -27.87 12.62 -26.25
C CYS A 286 -29.29 13.06 -26.61
N SER A 287 -30.14 12.12 -27.02
CA SER A 287 -31.57 12.34 -27.22
C SER A 287 -32.36 11.70 -26.08
N ILE A 288 -33.45 12.37 -25.67
CA ILE A 288 -34.33 11.97 -24.57
C ILE A 288 -35.17 10.75 -24.98
N CYS A 289 -35.36 9.86 -24.01
CA CYS A 289 -36.03 8.55 -23.97
C CYS A 289 -37.00 8.18 -25.10
N MET A 290 -36.86 6.95 -25.60
CA MET A 290 -37.98 6.20 -26.20
C MET A 290 -38.09 4.82 -25.55
N SER A 291 -39.29 4.59 -25.01
CA SER A 291 -40.00 3.35 -24.63
C SER A 291 -39.20 2.19 -24.04
#